data_AF-A0A336MMA5-F1
#
_entry.id   AF-A0A336MMA5-F1
#
_cell.length_a   1.000
_cell.length_b   1.000
_cell.length_c   1.000
_cell.angle_alpha   90.00
_cell.angle_beta   90.00
_cell.angle_gamma   90.00
#
_symmetry.space_group_name_H-M   'P 1'
#
loop_
_entity.id
_entity.type
_entity.pdbx_description
1 polymer ?
#
loop_
_entity_poly.entity_id
_entity_poly.type
_entity_poly.pdbx_seq_one_letter_code
_entity_poly.pdbx_strand_id
1 'polypeptide(L)'
;MYGRKISIAELSTVENYKYEAYNDIEFELYTQKNPEVHQRVLIDDPSSLHNSNFNPLHPTRILIHGCCTNGSSESIQYPRAGYMKKGEFNVFGVNWSKGAEIFPNFLTYGRRMRSTGEVVAQFIDFLIRDGNASMQDMGVIGHSAGAIVVSFVGTATNSTLAVQIKGFWAKRCKNFEGISNGKCDPEGSVTVYKKMGGEPVDTTEGMFYLKTADKYPFAQGWIS
;
A
#
# COMPACT_ATOMS: atom_id res chain seq x y z
N MET A 1 -29.16 -31.19 17.89
CA MET A 1 -28.06 -30.61 17.08
C MET A 1 -27.74 -31.60 15.95
N TYR A 2 -27.98 -31.23 14.69
CA TYR A 2 -27.58 -32.07 13.55
C TYR A 2 -26.27 -31.56 12.97
N GLY A 3 -25.18 -32.32 13.15
CA GLY A 3 -23.92 -32.06 12.45
C GLY A 3 -24.07 -32.42 10.99
N ARG A 4 -24.05 -31.44 10.09
CA ARG A 4 -23.99 -31.67 8.64
C ARG A 4 -22.65 -32.34 8.32
N LYS A 5 -22.68 -33.54 7.74
CA LYS A 5 -21.49 -34.13 7.10
C LYS A 5 -21.08 -33.23 5.94
N ILE A 6 -19.86 -32.73 5.99
CA ILE A 6 -19.21 -32.01 4.90
C ILE A 6 -18.72 -33.06 3.90
N SER A 7 -19.00 -32.88 2.60
CA SER A 7 -18.56 -33.79 1.55
C SER A 7 -17.05 -33.66 1.27
N ILE A 8 -16.44 -34.66 0.63
CA ILE A 8 -15.01 -34.61 0.26
C ILE A 8 -14.72 -33.46 -0.70
N ALA A 9 -15.68 -33.07 -1.55
CA ALA A 9 -15.56 -31.90 -2.44
C ALA A 9 -15.69 -30.56 -1.68
N GLU A 10 -16.54 -30.49 -0.64
CA GLU A 10 -16.57 -29.33 0.25
C GLU A 10 -15.32 -29.25 1.13
N LEU A 11 -14.72 -30.39 1.53
CA LEU A 11 -13.45 -30.43 2.26
C LEU A 11 -12.27 -29.98 1.39
N SER A 12 -12.14 -30.50 0.16
CA SER A 12 -11.06 -30.10 -0.73
C SER A 12 -11.18 -28.65 -1.21
N THR A 13 -12.39 -28.13 -1.38
CA THR A 13 -12.57 -26.68 -1.59
C THR A 13 -12.20 -25.88 -0.34
N VAL A 14 -12.58 -26.29 0.87
CA VAL A 14 -12.19 -25.60 2.11
C VAL A 14 -10.67 -25.60 2.33
N GLU A 15 -9.96 -26.69 2.02
CA GLU A 15 -8.49 -26.73 2.06
C GLU A 15 -7.86 -25.78 1.03
N ASN A 16 -8.37 -25.76 -0.22
CA ASN A 16 -7.88 -24.86 -1.25
C ASN A 16 -8.11 -23.35 -0.92
N TYR A 17 -9.11 -23.02 -0.10
CA TYR A 17 -9.38 -21.65 0.37
C TYR A 17 -8.74 -21.31 1.73
N LYS A 18 -7.95 -22.21 2.30
CA LYS A 18 -7.21 -21.95 3.54
C LYS A 18 -6.09 -20.93 3.26
N TYR A 19 -6.18 -19.76 3.91
CA TYR A 19 -5.19 -18.68 3.82
C TYR A 19 -4.42 -18.55 5.13
N GLU A 20 -3.12 -18.80 5.08
CA GLU A 20 -2.16 -18.66 6.17
C GLU A 20 -1.18 -17.54 5.79
N ALA A 21 -1.49 -16.30 6.18
CA ALA A 21 -0.82 -15.09 5.71
C ALA A 21 0.73 -15.16 5.76
N TYR A 22 1.30 -15.79 6.79
CA TYR A 22 2.75 -15.93 6.95
C TYR A 22 3.41 -16.75 5.81
N ASN A 23 2.70 -17.74 5.26
CA ASN A 23 3.20 -18.62 4.19
C ASN A 23 2.72 -18.21 2.80
N ASP A 24 1.52 -17.62 2.72
CA ASP A 24 0.81 -17.33 1.47
C ASP A 24 1.06 -15.93 0.91
N ILE A 25 1.81 -15.08 1.62
CA ILE A 25 2.26 -13.77 1.14
C ILE A 25 3.64 -13.92 0.48
N GLU A 26 3.81 -13.27 -0.66
CA GLU A 26 5.11 -13.13 -1.31
C GLU A 26 5.57 -11.67 -1.26
N PHE A 27 6.77 -11.44 -0.69
CA PHE A 27 7.42 -10.14 -0.65
C PHE A 27 8.36 -10.02 -1.85
N GLU A 28 7.88 -9.32 -2.88
CA GLU A 28 8.50 -9.17 -4.19
C GLU A 28 9.42 -7.93 -4.21
N LEU A 29 10.73 -8.10 -4.00
CA LEU A 29 11.70 -7.01 -4.02
C LEU A 29 12.09 -6.60 -5.44
N TYR A 30 11.90 -5.32 -5.76
CA TYR A 30 12.42 -4.62 -6.92
C TYR A 30 13.42 -3.53 -6.50
N THR A 31 14.51 -3.38 -7.25
CA THR A 31 15.53 -2.33 -7.09
C THR A 31 16.02 -1.85 -8.46
N GLN A 32 16.90 -0.86 -8.54
CA GLN A 32 17.55 -0.45 -9.81
C GLN A 32 18.34 -1.58 -10.48
N LYS A 33 18.81 -2.58 -9.72
CA LYS A 33 19.50 -3.77 -10.25
C LYS A 33 18.54 -4.80 -10.86
N ASN A 34 17.28 -4.77 -10.47
CA ASN A 34 16.24 -5.69 -10.93
C ASN A 34 14.87 -4.97 -11.01
N PRO A 35 14.70 -3.96 -11.88
CA PRO A 35 13.54 -3.09 -11.83
C PRO A 35 12.26 -3.80 -12.26
N GLU A 36 12.32 -4.72 -13.24
CA GLU A 36 11.14 -5.38 -13.82
C GLU A 36 10.89 -6.80 -13.29
N VAL A 37 11.91 -7.50 -12.78
CA VAL A 37 11.81 -8.88 -12.28
C VAL A 37 12.17 -8.88 -10.80
N HIS A 38 11.24 -9.28 -9.93
CA HIS A 38 11.47 -9.27 -8.49
C HIS A 38 12.45 -10.36 -8.05
N GLN A 39 13.04 -10.16 -6.88
CA GLN A 39 13.59 -11.22 -6.05
C GLN A 39 12.63 -11.46 -4.89
N ARG A 40 12.31 -12.73 -4.58
CA ARG A 40 11.49 -13.05 -3.41
C ARG A 40 12.34 -12.93 -2.15
N VAL A 41 11.88 -12.15 -1.18
CA VAL A 41 12.38 -12.17 0.19
C VAL A 41 11.40 -12.98 1.04
N LEU A 42 11.93 -13.81 1.93
CA LEU A 42 11.17 -14.61 2.89
C LEU A 42 11.24 -13.94 4.26
N ILE A 43 10.10 -13.82 4.93
CA ILE A 43 10.02 -13.29 6.28
C ILE A 43 10.78 -14.18 7.27
N ASP A 44 11.53 -13.56 8.18
CA ASP A 44 12.40 -14.21 9.17
C ASP A 44 13.49 -15.14 8.60
N ASP A 45 13.83 -15.02 7.30
CA ASP A 45 15.05 -15.60 6.71
C ASP A 45 16.03 -14.48 6.27
N PRO A 46 17.00 -14.10 7.14
CA PRO A 46 18.03 -13.13 6.81
C PRO A 46 18.85 -13.49 5.57
N SER A 47 18.95 -14.78 5.21
CA SER A 47 19.68 -15.24 4.02
C SER A 47 18.97 -14.81 2.74
N SER A 48 17.64 -14.91 2.70
CA SER A 48 16.84 -14.44 1.57
C SER A 48 17.00 -12.93 1.33
N LEU A 49 17.09 -12.15 2.42
CA LEU A 49 17.30 -10.70 2.37
C LEU A 49 18.72 -10.36 1.92
N HIS A 50 19.74 -10.96 2.55
CA HIS A 50 21.16 -10.74 2.23
C HIS A 50 21.52 -11.14 0.79
N ASN A 51 20.93 -12.22 0.28
CA ASN A 51 21.18 -12.70 -1.09
C ASN A 51 20.35 -11.99 -2.16
N SER A 52 19.53 -11.01 -1.75
CA SER A 52 18.78 -10.12 -2.65
C SER A 52 19.56 -8.84 -2.96
N ASN A 53 19.00 -7.97 -3.79
CA ASN A 53 19.54 -6.64 -4.08
C ASN A 53 19.21 -5.59 -3.01
N PHE A 54 18.57 -5.98 -1.88
CA PHE A 54 18.19 -5.07 -0.81
C PHE A 54 19.39 -4.27 -0.28
N ASN A 55 19.18 -2.97 -0.07
CA ASN A 55 20.20 -2.10 0.52
C ASN A 55 19.57 -1.22 1.63
N PRO A 56 19.94 -1.37 2.92
CA PRO A 56 19.38 -0.56 4.00
C PRO A 56 19.66 0.94 3.89
N LEU A 57 20.64 1.34 3.08
CA LEU A 57 20.92 2.75 2.79
C LEU A 57 19.91 3.38 1.81
N HIS A 58 19.03 2.58 1.18
CA HIS A 58 18.01 3.06 0.25
C HIS A 58 16.63 3.13 0.95
N PRO A 59 15.80 4.16 0.68
CA PRO A 59 14.45 4.24 1.25
C PRO A 59 13.60 3.06 0.80
N THR A 60 12.75 2.57 1.71
CA THR A 60 11.98 1.33 1.49
C THR A 60 10.50 1.64 1.27
N ARG A 61 9.88 1.05 0.24
CA ARG A 61 8.46 1.26 -0.11
C ARG A 61 7.75 -0.08 -0.25
N ILE A 62 6.69 -0.25 0.53
CA ILE A 62 5.88 -1.47 0.57
C ILE A 62 4.54 -1.16 -0.11
N LEU A 63 4.25 -1.83 -1.21
CA LEU A 63 3.09 -1.61 -2.06
C LEU A 63 2.12 -2.79 -1.89
N ILE A 64 0.86 -2.51 -1.56
CA ILE A 64 -0.16 -3.55 -1.29
C ILE A 64 -1.32 -3.40 -2.27
N HIS A 65 -1.57 -4.45 -3.07
CA HIS A 65 -2.65 -4.46 -4.05
C HIS A 65 -4.03 -4.62 -3.42
N GLY A 66 -5.08 -4.42 -4.22
CA GLY A 66 -6.47 -4.49 -3.79
C GLY A 66 -7.07 -5.89 -3.79
N CYS A 67 -8.40 -5.96 -3.75
CA CYS A 67 -9.12 -7.22 -3.98
C CYS A 67 -8.70 -7.84 -5.30
N CYS A 68 -8.84 -9.17 -5.39
CA CYS A 68 -9.11 -9.83 -6.65
C CYS A 68 -7.97 -9.65 -7.68
N THR A 69 -6.76 -9.35 -7.20
CA THR A 69 -5.56 -8.94 -7.96
C THR A 69 -4.30 -9.54 -7.30
N ASN A 70 -3.11 -9.25 -7.85
CA ASN A 70 -1.83 -9.84 -7.44
C ASN A 70 -0.66 -8.82 -7.57
N GLY A 71 0.58 -9.28 -7.36
CA GLY A 71 1.81 -8.47 -7.49
C GLY A 71 2.01 -7.81 -8.86
N SER A 72 1.46 -8.39 -9.93
CA SER A 72 1.49 -7.83 -11.29
C SER A 72 0.45 -6.73 -11.55
N SER A 73 -0.39 -6.38 -10.57
CA SER A 73 -1.42 -5.35 -10.72
C SER A 73 -0.85 -3.94 -10.92
N GLU A 74 -1.59 -3.10 -11.63
CA GLU A 74 -1.24 -1.69 -11.86
C GLU A 74 -0.96 -0.90 -10.57
N SER A 75 -1.66 -1.25 -9.48
CA SER A 75 -1.43 -0.70 -8.13
C SER A 75 -0.05 -0.97 -7.53
N ILE A 76 0.67 -1.98 -8.04
CA ILE A 76 2.08 -2.25 -7.70
C ILE A 76 2.98 -1.69 -8.81
N GLN A 77 2.65 -2.00 -10.07
CA GLN A 77 3.55 -1.77 -11.20
C GLN A 77 3.75 -0.28 -11.52
N TYR A 78 2.70 0.56 -11.46
CA TYR A 78 2.86 1.99 -11.73
C TYR A 78 3.62 2.73 -10.61
N PRO A 79 3.33 2.52 -9.30
CA PRO A 79 4.15 3.11 -8.25
C PRO A 79 5.60 2.60 -8.28
N ARG A 80 5.83 1.28 -8.48
CA ARG A 80 7.17 0.70 -8.67
C ARG A 80 7.94 1.45 -9.76
N ALA A 81 7.40 1.53 -10.97
CA ALA A 81 8.05 2.22 -12.08
C ALA A 81 8.25 3.73 -11.80
N GLY A 82 7.39 4.35 -10.99
CA GLY A 82 7.58 5.70 -10.47
C GLY A 82 8.80 5.84 -9.55
N TYR A 83 8.98 4.92 -8.60
CA TYR A 83 10.16 4.89 -7.72
C TYR A 83 11.45 4.58 -8.48
N MET A 84 11.43 3.64 -9.43
CA MET A 84 12.58 3.35 -10.31
C MET A 84 12.97 4.53 -11.21
N LYS A 85 12.07 5.50 -11.42
CA LYS A 85 12.41 6.78 -12.10
C LYS A 85 12.85 7.88 -11.13
N LYS A 86 12.61 7.73 -9.83
CA LYS A 86 12.92 8.72 -8.79
C LYS A 86 14.34 8.57 -8.24
N GLY A 87 14.87 7.35 -8.18
CA GLY A 87 16.25 7.08 -7.75
C GLY A 87 16.43 5.67 -7.20
N GLU A 88 17.40 5.50 -6.30
CA GLU A 88 17.65 4.26 -5.57
C GLU A 88 16.60 4.04 -4.48
N PHE A 89 15.84 2.95 -4.57
CA PHE A 89 14.81 2.53 -3.61
C PHE A 89 14.81 1.00 -3.47
N ASN A 90 14.44 0.51 -2.29
CA ASN A 90 13.92 -0.86 -2.15
C ASN A 90 12.39 -0.79 -2.31
N VAL A 91 11.83 -1.40 -3.35
CA VAL A 91 10.38 -1.45 -3.53
C VAL A 91 9.90 -2.88 -3.39
N PHE A 92 9.10 -3.16 -2.36
CA PHE A 92 8.45 -4.43 -2.15
C PHE A 92 7.01 -4.40 -2.66
N GLY A 93 6.67 -5.28 -3.61
CA GLY A 93 5.29 -5.67 -3.85
C GLY A 93 4.85 -6.71 -2.82
N VAL A 94 3.71 -6.49 -2.16
CA VAL A 94 3.08 -7.48 -1.28
C VAL A 94 2.03 -8.21 -2.09
N ASN A 95 2.37 -9.41 -2.55
CA ASN A 95 1.45 -10.29 -3.27
C ASN A 95 0.73 -11.18 -2.25
N TRP A 96 -0.51 -10.79 -1.94
CA TRP A 96 -1.41 -11.50 -1.03
C TRP A 96 -2.60 -12.10 -1.77
N SER A 97 -2.43 -12.39 -3.06
CA SER A 97 -3.50 -12.75 -4.01
C SER A 97 -4.44 -13.87 -3.53
N LYS A 98 -3.89 -14.93 -2.92
CA LYS A 98 -4.67 -16.02 -2.29
C LYS A 98 -5.57 -15.54 -1.13
N GLY A 99 -5.16 -14.48 -0.44
CA GLY A 99 -5.96 -13.79 0.58
C GLY A 99 -6.90 -12.71 0.02
N ALA A 100 -6.62 -12.21 -1.18
CA ALA A 100 -7.30 -11.07 -1.80
C ALA A 100 -8.66 -11.39 -2.43
N GLU A 101 -9.10 -12.65 -2.42
CA GLU A 101 -10.43 -13.02 -2.86
C GLU A 101 -11.50 -12.83 -1.76
N ILE A 102 -12.64 -12.24 -2.15
CA ILE A 102 -13.81 -12.05 -1.26
C ILE A 102 -14.45 -13.39 -0.86
N PHE A 103 -14.30 -14.44 -1.69
CA PHE A 103 -14.86 -15.76 -1.42
C PHE A 103 -14.20 -16.40 -0.18
N PRO A 104 -14.96 -17.03 0.75
CA PRO A 104 -16.39 -17.35 0.67
C PRO A 104 -17.34 -16.23 1.13
N ASN A 105 -16.87 -15.23 1.86
CA ASN A 105 -17.69 -14.12 2.35
C ASN A 105 -16.84 -12.95 2.90
N PHE A 106 -17.48 -11.79 3.04
CA PHE A 106 -16.85 -10.56 3.52
C PHE A 106 -16.23 -10.67 4.93
N LEU A 107 -16.75 -11.52 5.82
CA LEU A 107 -16.17 -11.72 7.15
C LEU A 107 -14.83 -12.47 7.08
N THR A 108 -14.75 -13.52 6.26
CA THR A 108 -13.49 -14.22 5.98
C THR A 108 -12.49 -13.28 5.31
N TYR A 109 -12.94 -12.51 4.31
CA TYR A 109 -12.13 -11.50 3.64
C TYR A 109 -11.58 -10.44 4.61
N GLY A 110 -12.40 -9.94 5.53
CA GLY A 110 -11.98 -9.01 6.60
C GLY A 110 -10.90 -9.59 7.52
N ARG A 111 -11.00 -10.88 7.86
CA ARG A 111 -9.97 -11.59 8.64
C ARG A 111 -8.66 -11.74 7.87
N ARG A 112 -8.74 -12.07 6.57
CA ARG A 112 -7.57 -12.17 5.67
C ARG A 112 -6.86 -10.82 5.53
N MET A 113 -7.61 -9.72 5.36
CA MET A 113 -7.02 -8.37 5.33
C MET A 113 -6.27 -8.03 6.63
N ARG A 114 -6.83 -8.42 7.80
CA ARG A 114 -6.16 -8.22 9.09
C ARG A 114 -4.87 -9.03 9.20
N SER A 115 -4.92 -10.35 9.00
CA SER A 115 -3.72 -11.19 9.12
C SER A 115 -2.64 -10.83 8.09
N THR A 116 -3.03 -10.34 6.93
CA THR A 116 -2.09 -9.76 5.95
C THR A 116 -1.39 -8.52 6.51
N GLY A 117 -2.11 -7.61 7.17
CA GLY A 117 -1.51 -6.43 7.79
C GLY A 117 -0.59 -6.77 8.97
N GLU A 118 -0.98 -7.76 9.78
CA GLU A 118 -0.17 -8.27 10.90
C GLU A 118 1.14 -8.93 10.42
N VAL A 119 1.13 -9.66 9.30
CA VAL A 119 2.34 -10.26 8.71
C VAL A 119 3.20 -9.23 7.97
N VAL A 120 2.60 -8.25 7.30
CA VAL A 120 3.37 -7.13 6.72
C VAL A 120 4.05 -6.29 7.82
N ALA A 121 3.43 -6.13 8.99
CA ALA A 121 4.09 -5.50 10.15
C ALA A 121 5.28 -6.32 10.66
N GLN A 122 5.13 -7.65 10.81
CA GLN A 122 6.26 -8.53 11.15
C GLN A 122 7.39 -8.46 10.10
N PHE A 123 7.06 -8.32 8.81
CA PHE A 123 8.05 -8.14 7.76
C PHE A 123 8.79 -6.79 7.87
N ILE A 124 8.10 -5.72 8.27
CA ILE A 124 8.73 -4.43 8.58
C ILE A 124 9.70 -4.58 9.76
N ASP A 125 9.29 -5.26 10.83
CA ASP A 125 10.16 -5.53 11.98
C ASP A 125 11.39 -6.35 11.59
N PHE A 126 11.25 -7.36 10.73
CA PHE A 126 12.35 -8.15 10.14
C PHE A 126 13.31 -7.26 9.30
N LEU A 127 12.79 -6.39 8.43
CA LEU A 127 13.63 -5.47 7.66
C LEU A 127 14.42 -4.50 8.55
N ILE A 128 13.85 -4.08 9.68
CA ILE A 128 14.54 -3.22 10.66
C ILE A 128 15.58 -4.04 11.45
N ARG A 129 15.16 -5.19 12.00
CA ARG A 129 15.95 -6.03 12.93
C ARG A 129 17.13 -6.72 12.26
N ASP A 130 16.91 -7.36 11.12
CA ASP A 130 17.90 -8.18 10.42
C ASP A 130 18.45 -7.46 9.17
N GLY A 131 17.63 -6.61 8.55
CA GLY A 131 18.03 -5.80 7.41
C GLY A 131 18.71 -4.47 7.74
N ASN A 132 18.60 -3.98 8.98
CA ASN A 132 19.05 -2.64 9.41
C ASN A 132 18.37 -1.48 8.63
N ALA A 133 17.11 -1.65 8.23
CA ALA A 133 16.32 -0.62 7.57
C ALA A 133 15.92 0.53 8.51
N SER A 134 15.92 1.76 7.99
CA SER A 134 15.35 2.93 8.68
C SER A 134 13.82 2.91 8.60
N MET A 135 13.13 2.96 9.75
CA MET A 135 11.68 3.13 9.81
C MET A 135 11.24 4.52 9.35
N GLN A 136 12.07 5.54 9.57
CA GLN A 136 11.81 6.92 9.16
C GLN A 136 11.77 7.07 7.63
N ASP A 137 12.59 6.27 6.92
CA ASP A 137 12.65 6.23 5.47
C ASP A 137 11.83 5.07 4.87
N MET A 138 10.90 4.49 5.63
CA MET A 138 9.97 3.47 5.16
C MET A 138 8.59 4.08 4.82
N GLY A 139 7.90 3.53 3.82
CA GLY A 139 6.54 3.95 3.47
C GLY A 139 5.69 2.78 2.99
N VAL A 140 4.43 2.71 3.45
CA VAL A 140 3.48 1.64 3.09
C VAL A 140 2.30 2.26 2.35
N ILE A 141 1.96 1.72 1.17
CA ILE A 141 0.95 2.26 0.25
C ILE A 141 0.00 1.14 -0.14
N GLY A 142 -1.29 1.33 0.11
CA GLY A 142 -2.33 0.33 -0.19
C GLY A 142 -3.37 0.87 -1.16
N HIS A 143 -3.75 0.07 -2.15
CA HIS A 143 -4.83 0.40 -3.09
C HIS A 143 -6.10 -0.39 -2.78
N SER A 144 -7.27 0.26 -2.83
CA SER A 144 -8.57 -0.38 -2.58
C SER A 144 -8.55 -1.12 -1.22
N ALA A 145 -8.85 -2.42 -1.18
CA ALA A 145 -8.72 -3.24 0.03
C ALA A 145 -7.31 -3.25 0.65
N GLY A 146 -6.25 -3.07 -0.15
CA GLY A 146 -4.89 -2.89 0.34
C GLY A 146 -4.75 -1.69 1.27
N ALA A 147 -5.58 -0.64 1.13
CA ALA A 147 -5.59 0.49 2.08
C ALA A 147 -6.09 0.06 3.47
N ILE A 148 -7.04 -0.87 3.53
CA ILE A 148 -7.52 -1.45 4.80
C ILE A 148 -6.43 -2.35 5.41
N VAL A 149 -5.69 -3.11 4.58
CA VAL A 149 -4.51 -3.86 5.02
C VAL A 149 -3.47 -2.91 5.63
N VAL A 150 -3.16 -1.77 4.99
CA VAL A 150 -2.25 -0.75 5.54
C VAL A 150 -2.74 -0.18 6.87
N SER A 151 -4.05 0.00 7.08
CA SER A 151 -4.57 0.40 8.40
C SER A 151 -4.26 -0.63 9.50
N PHE A 152 -4.27 -1.93 9.18
CA PHE A 152 -3.85 -2.98 10.12
C PHE A 152 -2.33 -2.99 10.34
N VAL A 153 -1.52 -2.76 9.30
CA VAL A 153 -0.07 -2.55 9.44
C VAL A 153 0.21 -1.40 10.42
N GLY A 154 -0.40 -0.23 10.18
CA GLY A 154 -0.24 0.95 11.04
C GLY A 154 -0.79 0.79 12.46
N THR A 155 -1.70 -0.17 12.69
CA THR A 155 -2.17 -0.53 14.04
C THR A 155 -1.18 -1.46 14.75
N ALA A 156 -0.44 -2.28 13.99
CA ALA A 156 0.57 -3.20 14.50
C ALA A 156 1.97 -2.56 14.65
N THR A 157 2.23 -1.41 14.02
CA THR A 157 3.53 -0.70 14.07
C THR A 157 3.44 0.65 14.80
N ASN A 158 4.38 0.95 15.69
CA ASN A 158 4.38 2.17 16.54
C ASN A 158 5.03 3.41 15.86
N SER A 159 4.59 3.89 14.69
CA SER A 159 5.23 5.05 14.01
C SER A 159 4.36 5.84 13.01
N THR A 160 4.75 7.10 12.79
CA THR A 160 4.11 8.08 11.88
C THR A 160 5.12 8.56 10.82
N LEU A 161 4.67 8.84 9.59
CA LEU A 161 5.54 9.12 8.41
C LEU A 161 5.47 10.59 7.93
N ALA A 162 6.52 11.12 7.28
CA ALA A 162 6.77 12.56 7.02
C ALA A 162 6.76 13.02 5.53
N VAL A 163 7.09 14.32 5.22
CA VAL A 163 6.60 15.20 4.10
C VAL A 163 7.63 15.71 3.01
N GLN A 164 7.19 16.27 1.84
CA GLN A 164 7.80 17.37 0.98
C GLN A 164 8.36 17.01 -0.45
N ILE A 165 8.00 17.55 -1.65
CA ILE A 165 7.02 18.55 -2.20
C ILE A 165 6.90 18.33 -3.76
N LYS A 166 6.32 19.26 -4.57
CA LYS A 166 6.01 19.22 -6.05
C LYS A 166 5.00 18.14 -6.48
N GLY A 167 3.81 18.54 -6.94
CA GLY A 167 2.77 17.61 -7.41
C GLY A 167 1.38 18.25 -7.54
N PHE A 168 0.35 17.44 -7.27
CA PHE A 168 -1.07 17.75 -7.38
C PHE A 168 -1.56 18.64 -6.22
N TRP A 169 -1.65 19.96 -6.40
CA TRP A 169 -2.06 20.86 -5.32
C TRP A 169 -3.58 20.91 -5.17
N ALA A 170 -4.07 20.50 -4.00
CA ALA A 170 -5.47 20.47 -3.61
C ALA A 170 -5.81 21.63 -2.68
N LYS A 171 -6.93 22.30 -2.95
CA LYS A 171 -7.47 23.42 -2.15
C LYS A 171 -8.43 22.89 -1.09
N ARG A 172 -8.32 23.34 0.16
CA ARG A 172 -9.28 23.00 1.24
C ARG A 172 -10.68 23.52 0.85
N CYS A 173 -11.72 22.73 1.07
CA CYS A 173 -13.11 23.12 0.84
C CYS A 173 -14.00 22.68 2.01
N LYS A 174 -15.08 23.42 2.30
CA LYS A 174 -15.98 23.13 3.44
C LYS A 174 -16.85 21.89 3.23
N ASN A 175 -17.33 21.66 2.00
CA ASN A 175 -18.22 20.56 1.64
C ASN A 175 -18.24 20.33 0.12
N PHE A 176 -18.90 19.26 -0.33
CA PHE A 176 -19.04 18.90 -1.74
C PHE A 176 -19.85 19.92 -2.56
N GLU A 177 -20.79 20.63 -1.93
CA GLU A 177 -21.55 21.71 -2.55
C GLU A 177 -20.65 22.90 -2.92
N GLY A 178 -19.76 23.32 -2.01
CA GLY A 178 -18.75 24.34 -2.27
C GLY A 178 -17.79 23.94 -3.38
N ILE A 179 -17.41 22.65 -3.47
CA ILE A 179 -16.63 22.11 -4.59
C ILE A 179 -17.41 22.23 -5.91
N SER A 180 -18.66 21.78 -5.93
CA SER A 180 -19.51 21.73 -7.12
C SER A 180 -19.80 23.12 -7.68
N ASN A 181 -19.97 24.10 -6.79
CA ASN A 181 -20.25 25.49 -7.12
C ASN A 181 -18.98 26.36 -7.29
N GLY A 182 -17.77 25.79 -7.20
CA GLY A 182 -16.50 26.52 -7.29
C GLY A 182 -16.19 27.44 -6.09
N LYS A 183 -17.00 27.40 -5.03
CA LYS A 183 -16.90 28.23 -3.83
C LYS A 183 -16.14 27.49 -2.70
N CYS A 184 -14.87 27.17 -2.94
CA CYS A 184 -14.05 26.49 -1.94
C CYS A 184 -13.54 27.39 -0.80
N ASP A 185 -13.65 28.71 -0.89
CA ASP A 185 -13.40 29.64 0.22
C ASP A 185 -14.69 30.38 0.61
N PRO A 186 -15.03 30.50 1.90
CA PRO A 186 -15.80 31.62 2.43
C PRO A 186 -14.95 32.90 2.39
N GLU A 187 -15.56 34.05 2.09
CA GLU A 187 -14.89 35.35 2.21
C GLU A 187 -14.25 35.50 3.61
N GLY A 188 -12.99 35.93 3.65
CA GLY A 188 -12.22 36.09 4.90
C GLY A 188 -11.50 34.83 5.42
N SER A 189 -11.60 33.68 4.74
CA SER A 189 -10.83 32.48 5.11
C SER A 189 -9.46 32.43 4.41
N VAL A 190 -8.41 32.02 5.13
CA VAL A 190 -7.09 31.75 4.53
C VAL A 190 -7.18 30.47 3.69
N THR A 191 -6.98 30.56 2.38
CA THR A 191 -6.97 29.40 1.49
C THR A 191 -5.79 28.48 1.80
N VAL A 192 -6.07 27.27 2.27
CA VAL A 192 -5.06 26.25 2.57
C VAL A 192 -4.92 25.30 1.38
N TYR A 193 -3.71 25.19 0.83
CA TYR A 193 -3.36 24.20 -0.18
C TYR A 193 -2.53 23.06 0.42
N LYS A 194 -2.77 21.84 -0.07
CA LYS A 194 -2.09 20.60 0.35
C LYS A 194 -1.77 19.75 -0.86
N LYS A 195 -0.65 19.02 -0.85
CA LYS A 195 -0.24 18.16 -1.98
C LYS A 195 -0.97 16.82 -1.90
N MET A 196 -1.78 16.48 -2.90
CA MET A 196 -2.35 15.14 -3.03
C MET A 196 -1.25 14.16 -3.46
N GLY A 197 -0.97 13.20 -2.56
CA GLY A 197 -0.10 12.06 -2.83
C GLY A 197 1.33 12.44 -3.22
N GLY A 198 2.04 11.45 -3.76
CA GLY A 198 3.49 11.52 -3.91
C GLY A 198 4.17 11.67 -2.55
N GLU A 199 5.45 12.07 -2.57
CA GLU A 199 6.26 12.03 -1.38
C GLU A 199 6.98 13.33 -1.01
N PRO A 200 7.48 13.38 0.24
CA PRO A 200 6.94 12.59 1.37
C PRO A 200 5.51 13.07 1.79
N VAL A 201 4.79 12.29 2.60
CA VAL A 201 3.34 12.38 2.90
C VAL A 201 2.98 13.54 3.84
N ASP A 202 2.03 14.39 3.43
CA ASP A 202 1.56 15.55 4.22
C ASP A 202 0.31 15.24 5.07
N THR A 203 0.50 14.98 6.37
CA THR A 203 -0.59 14.73 7.33
C THR A 203 -1.61 15.87 7.34
N THR A 204 -2.82 15.56 6.89
CA THR A 204 -3.83 16.56 6.53
C THR A 204 -5.22 16.05 6.89
N GLU A 205 -6.00 16.87 7.59
CA GLU A 205 -7.40 16.61 7.92
C GLU A 205 -8.33 17.63 7.23
N GLY A 206 -9.46 17.13 6.70
CA GLY A 206 -10.52 17.90 6.05
C GLY A 206 -10.74 17.49 4.58
N MET A 207 -11.71 18.12 3.92
CA MET A 207 -11.93 17.93 2.48
C MET A 207 -11.01 18.85 1.67
N PHE A 208 -10.35 18.27 0.67
CA PHE A 208 -9.49 18.97 -0.27
C PHE A 208 -9.87 18.58 -1.70
N TYR A 209 -9.84 19.56 -2.60
CA TYR A 209 -10.26 19.41 -3.99
C TYR A 209 -9.15 19.79 -4.95
N LEU A 210 -8.97 18.98 -6.00
CA LEU A 210 -8.29 19.42 -7.20
C LEU A 210 -8.95 18.92 -8.49
N LYS A 211 -8.54 19.49 -9.61
CA LYS A 211 -8.81 19.01 -10.97
C LYS A 211 -7.54 18.39 -11.55
N THR A 212 -7.73 17.36 -12.37
CA THR A 212 -6.68 16.71 -13.16
C THR A 212 -7.05 16.77 -14.64
N ALA A 213 -6.06 16.63 -15.52
CA ALA A 213 -6.33 16.35 -16.92
C ALA A 213 -6.89 14.92 -17.09
N ASP A 214 -7.55 14.66 -18.21
CA ASP A 214 -8.03 13.32 -18.61
C ASP A 214 -6.88 12.40 -19.06
N LYS A 215 -5.73 12.97 -19.41
CA LYS A 215 -4.55 12.28 -19.93
C LYS A 215 -3.26 12.76 -19.26
N TYR A 216 -2.21 11.95 -19.37
CA TYR A 216 -0.88 12.29 -18.88
C TYR A 216 -0.29 13.50 -19.66
N PRO A 217 0.34 14.48 -18.98
CA PRO A 217 0.52 14.59 -17.53
C PRO A 217 -0.76 15.06 -16.82
N PHE A 218 -1.25 14.26 -15.87
CA PHE A 218 -2.52 14.51 -15.18
C PHE A 218 -2.52 15.76 -14.28
N ALA A 219 -1.35 16.24 -13.86
CA ALA A 219 -1.20 17.35 -12.93
C ALA A 219 -1.38 18.71 -13.64
N GLN A 220 -2.38 19.48 -13.21
CA GLN A 220 -2.70 20.81 -13.77
C GLN A 220 -1.99 21.97 -13.05
N GLY A 221 -1.22 21.70 -11.99
CA GLY A 221 -0.51 22.72 -11.21
C GLY A 221 -1.38 23.35 -10.12
N TRP A 222 -1.35 24.67 -9.98
CA TRP A 222 -2.21 25.41 -9.06
C TRP A 222 -3.57 25.66 -9.70
N ILE A 223 -4.63 25.54 -8.91
CA ILE A 223 -5.98 25.91 -9.34
C ILE A 223 -6.17 27.38 -9.00
N SER A 224 -6.17 28.21 -10.04
CA SER A 224 -6.65 29.60 -10.01
C SER A 224 -8.17 29.64 -9.81
#